data_AF-A0A5B8U6P8-F1
#
_entry.id   AF-A0A5B8U6P8-F1
#
_cell.length_a   1.000
_cell.length_b   1.000
_cell.length_c   1.000
_cell.angle_alpha   90.00
_cell.angle_beta   90.00
_cell.angle_gamma   90.00
#
_symmetry.space_group_name_H-M   'P 1'
#
loop_
_entity.id
_entity.type
_entity.pdbx_description
1 polymer ?
#
loop_
_entity_poly.entity_id
_entity_poly.type
_entity_poly.pdbx_seq_one_letter_code
_entity_poly.pdbx_strand_id
1 'polypeptide(L)'
;MTVQPDRLTIPTCMGCGAMGRAARCDGECSEHRLDLVSADDFDAVCDAGRVAHATIVRLDAVRRRLAETPSDEQVCEEAYRQLREAAAATLAGLTPHALADGDGPSVRTGWWCATCGNVDAPEPCLGICIWRATEWVNLDVYAAEDRRTISDRRHADALVKLARDVLAVTPRRGRYLDNWRALQIRLG
;
A
#
# COMPACT_ATOMS: atom_id res chain seq x y z
N MET A 1 15.59 20.57 15.33
CA MET A 1 14.91 19.26 15.18
C MET A 1 15.76 18.44 14.23
N THR A 2 16.30 17.32 14.68
CA THR A 2 17.11 16.46 13.83
C THR A 2 16.19 15.51 13.06
N VAL A 3 16.36 15.45 11.75
CA VAL A 3 15.55 14.59 10.87
C VAL A 3 16.20 13.21 10.86
N GLN A 4 15.45 12.20 11.31
CA GLN A 4 15.89 10.81 11.18
C GLN A 4 15.89 10.42 9.71
N PRO A 5 16.83 9.57 9.29
CA PRO A 5 16.96 9.24 7.89
C PRO A 5 15.93 8.15 7.51
N ASP A 6 15.35 8.28 6.32
CA ASP A 6 14.25 7.42 5.86
C ASP A 6 14.70 6.00 5.50
N ARG A 7 15.88 5.87 4.88
CA ARG A 7 16.44 4.59 4.42
C ARG A 7 17.96 4.56 4.60
N LEU A 8 18.49 3.42 5.05
CA LEU A 8 19.88 3.26 5.47
C LEU A 8 20.46 1.92 5.03
N THR A 9 21.72 1.94 4.59
CA THR A 9 22.55 0.75 4.53
C THR A 9 23.31 0.57 5.83
N ILE A 10 23.02 -0.52 6.56
CA ILE A 10 23.68 -0.85 7.84
C ILE A 10 24.32 -2.24 7.74
N PRO A 11 25.58 -2.42 8.17
CA PRO A 11 26.14 -3.74 8.37
C PRO A 11 25.32 -4.49 9.44
N THR A 12 24.75 -5.63 9.04
CA THR A 12 23.94 -6.49 9.89
C THR A 12 24.55 -7.88 9.93
N CYS A 13 24.69 -8.44 11.13
CA CYS A 13 25.12 -9.83 11.28
C CYS A 13 24.03 -10.77 10.79
N MET A 14 24.35 -11.65 9.82
CA MET A 14 23.39 -12.62 9.29
C MET A 14 22.96 -13.67 10.32
N GLY A 15 23.77 -13.91 11.36
CA GLY A 15 23.49 -14.90 12.39
C GLY A 15 22.56 -14.39 13.49
N CYS A 16 22.92 -13.28 14.14
CA CYS A 16 22.19 -12.74 15.29
C CYS A 16 21.38 -11.47 15.00
N GLY A 17 21.55 -10.82 13.85
CA GLY A 17 20.86 -9.58 13.51
C GLY A 17 21.44 -8.32 14.14
N ALA A 18 22.56 -8.41 14.88
CA ALA A 18 23.25 -7.24 15.42
C ALA A 18 23.53 -6.22 14.30
N MET A 19 23.35 -4.94 14.58
CA MET A 19 23.56 -3.84 13.65
C MET A 19 24.65 -2.91 14.19
N GLY A 20 25.57 -2.48 13.35
CA GLY A 20 26.70 -1.67 13.80
C GLY A 20 27.54 -1.13 12.66
N ARG A 21 28.09 0.08 12.79
CA ARG A 21 29.29 0.47 12.01
C ARG A 21 30.52 0.47 12.93
N ALA A 22 31.67 0.14 12.36
CA ALA A 22 32.94 0.17 13.08
C ALA A 22 33.46 1.61 13.35
N ALA A 23 32.83 2.63 12.76
CA ALA A 23 33.25 4.01 12.90
C ALA A 23 32.94 4.52 14.32
N ARG A 24 33.97 4.97 15.04
CA ARG A 24 33.82 5.63 16.33
C ARG A 24 33.32 7.05 16.14
N CYS A 25 32.45 7.51 17.04
CA CYS A 25 32.03 8.91 17.08
C CYS A 25 33.10 9.69 17.85
N ASP A 26 33.89 10.52 17.16
CA ASP A 26 34.97 11.31 17.77
C ASP A 26 34.47 12.67 18.36
N GLY A 27 33.16 12.90 18.36
CA GLY A 27 32.51 14.13 18.85
C GLY A 27 31.40 13.87 19.87
N GLU A 28 30.62 14.91 20.19
CA GLU A 28 29.44 14.77 21.06
C GLU A 28 28.40 13.86 20.40
N CYS A 29 28.29 12.63 20.92
CA CYS A 29 27.34 11.64 20.42
C CYS A 29 25.91 12.10 20.77
N SER A 30 25.08 12.26 19.74
CA SER A 30 23.66 12.59 19.89
C SER A 30 22.84 11.38 19.47
N GLU A 31 22.63 10.46 20.42
CA GLU A 31 21.92 9.20 20.19
C GLU A 31 20.41 9.41 20.19
N HIS A 32 19.79 8.89 19.15
CA HIS A 32 18.34 8.88 19.00
C HIS A 32 17.90 7.45 18.73
N ARG A 33 16.86 7.01 19.43
CA ARG A 33 16.23 5.72 19.15
C ARG A 33 15.74 5.70 17.70
N LEU A 34 16.03 4.62 17.00
CA LEU A 34 15.62 4.39 15.62
C LEU A 34 15.00 3.00 15.52
N ASP A 35 13.73 2.94 15.13
CA ASP A 35 13.04 1.70 14.82
C ASP A 35 13.04 1.49 13.31
N LEU A 36 13.41 0.29 12.88
CA LEU A 36 13.71 -0.05 11.50
C LEU A 36 12.92 -1.28 11.06
N VAL A 37 12.53 -1.29 9.79
CA VAL A 37 12.00 -2.46 9.08
C VAL A 37 12.90 -2.80 7.91
N SER A 38 12.83 -4.03 7.42
CA SER A 38 13.60 -4.40 6.23
C SER A 38 13.13 -3.58 5.04
N ALA A 39 14.06 -3.22 4.15
CA ALA A 39 13.70 -2.57 2.90
C ALA A 39 12.82 -3.45 2.01
N ASP A 40 12.98 -4.78 2.06
CA ASP A 40 12.16 -5.71 1.27
C ASP A 40 10.68 -5.64 1.71
N ASP A 41 10.41 -5.56 3.02
CA ASP A 41 9.05 -5.39 3.55
C ASP A 41 8.45 -4.04 3.10
N PHE A 42 9.26 -2.97 3.13
CA PHE A 42 8.83 -1.66 2.66
C PHE A 42 8.53 -1.65 1.16
N ASP A 43 9.42 -2.21 0.35
CA ASP A 43 9.28 -2.27 -1.09
C ASP A 43 8.04 -3.11 -1.47
N ALA A 44 7.74 -4.20 -0.74
CA ALA A 44 6.51 -4.97 -0.90
C ALA A 44 5.23 -4.15 -0.60
N VAL A 45 5.25 -3.29 0.42
CA VAL A 45 4.14 -2.38 0.72
C VAL A 45 3.97 -1.32 -0.38
N CYS A 46 5.08 -0.73 -0.85
CA CYS A 46 5.04 0.22 -1.96
C CYS A 46 4.48 -0.41 -3.25
N ASP A 47 4.91 -1.63 -3.58
CA ASP A 47 4.45 -2.36 -4.76
C ASP A 47 2.94 -2.60 -4.69
N ALA A 48 2.46 -3.08 -3.54
CA ALA A 48 1.05 -3.24 -3.28
C ALA A 48 0.25 -1.93 -3.39
N GLY A 49 0.78 -0.83 -2.84
CA GLY A 49 0.17 0.50 -2.95
C GLY A 49 0.03 0.93 -4.41
N ARG A 50 1.10 0.78 -5.21
CA ARG A 50 1.07 1.10 -6.64
C ARG A 50 0.01 0.33 -7.40
N VAL A 51 -0.16 -0.96 -7.12
CA VAL A 51 -1.19 -1.71 -7.84
C VAL A 51 -2.61 -1.41 -7.37
N ALA A 52 -2.82 -1.18 -6.07
CA ALA A 52 -4.10 -0.70 -5.56
C ALA A 52 -4.48 0.64 -6.22
N HIS A 53 -3.55 1.59 -6.26
CA HIS A 53 -3.74 2.87 -6.92
C HIS A 53 -4.03 2.72 -8.42
N ALA A 54 -3.28 1.89 -9.13
CA ALA A 54 -3.53 1.62 -10.55
C ALA A 54 -4.95 1.03 -10.77
N THR A 55 -5.42 0.20 -9.85
CA THR A 55 -6.78 -0.37 -9.88
C THR A 55 -7.85 0.71 -9.70
N ILE A 56 -7.65 1.63 -8.74
CA ILE A 56 -8.53 2.79 -8.54
C ILE A 56 -8.62 3.63 -9.83
N VAL A 57 -7.46 3.99 -10.41
CA VAL A 57 -7.40 4.80 -11.63
C VAL A 57 -8.16 4.15 -12.78
N ARG A 58 -8.03 2.82 -12.95
CA ARG A 58 -8.74 2.09 -14.01
C ARG A 58 -10.26 2.05 -13.79
N LEU A 59 -10.71 1.90 -12.55
CA LEU A 59 -12.13 1.83 -12.21
C LEU A 59 -12.79 3.21 -12.08
N ASP A 60 -12.02 4.29 -12.02
CA ASP A 60 -12.54 5.65 -11.92
C ASP A 60 -13.42 6.04 -13.12
N ALA A 61 -13.16 5.49 -14.31
CA ALA A 61 -14.04 5.69 -15.47
C ALA A 61 -15.44 5.08 -15.26
N VAL A 62 -15.52 3.89 -14.66
CA VAL A 62 -16.80 3.23 -14.31
C VAL A 62 -17.53 4.06 -13.25
N ARG A 63 -16.78 4.51 -12.23
CA ARG A 63 -17.28 5.36 -11.14
C ARG A 63 -17.88 6.66 -11.67
N ARG A 64 -17.14 7.38 -12.54
CA ARG A 64 -17.58 8.64 -13.15
C ARG A 64 -18.83 8.46 -14.00
N ARG A 65 -18.86 7.43 -14.85
CA ARG A 65 -20.05 7.11 -15.66
C ARG A 65 -21.27 6.89 -14.78
N LEU A 66 -21.14 6.10 -13.72
CA LEU A 66 -22.27 5.84 -12.80
C LEU A 66 -22.73 7.11 -12.05
N ALA A 67 -21.82 8.06 -11.78
CA ALA A 67 -22.17 9.32 -11.12
C ALA A 67 -23.02 10.25 -12.00
N GLU A 68 -22.97 10.08 -13.32
CA GLU A 68 -23.86 10.81 -14.25
C GLU A 68 -25.30 10.31 -14.07
N THR A 69 -26.28 11.22 -14.08
CA THR A 69 -27.70 10.85 -13.92
C THR A 69 -28.39 10.90 -15.29
N PRO A 70 -28.88 9.76 -15.81
CA PRO A 70 -29.65 9.73 -17.06
C PRO A 70 -30.93 10.57 -16.97
N SER A 71 -31.30 11.22 -18.08
CA SER A 71 -32.49 12.07 -18.18
C SER A 71 -33.80 11.29 -18.13
N ASP A 72 -33.81 10.10 -18.72
CA ASP A 72 -34.99 9.24 -18.87
C ASP A 72 -34.60 7.76 -18.98
N GLU A 73 -35.61 6.90 -19.05
CA GLU A 73 -35.47 5.45 -19.04
C GLU A 73 -34.75 4.89 -20.28
N GLN A 74 -34.97 5.46 -21.47
CA GLN A 74 -34.35 4.97 -22.71
C GLN A 74 -32.87 5.35 -22.74
N VAL A 75 -32.53 6.58 -22.35
CA VAL A 75 -31.14 7.01 -22.16
C VAL A 75 -30.46 6.18 -21.06
N CYS A 76 -31.18 5.86 -19.99
CA CYS A 76 -30.67 5.04 -18.90
C CYS A 76 -30.34 3.60 -19.34
N GLU A 77 -31.16 2.98 -20.19
CA GLU A 77 -30.90 1.63 -20.71
C GLU A 77 -29.58 1.57 -21.51
N GLU A 78 -29.37 2.53 -22.41
CA GLU A 78 -28.14 2.63 -23.19
C GLU A 78 -26.92 2.91 -22.30
N ALA A 79 -27.03 3.88 -21.39
CA ALA A 79 -25.98 4.19 -20.42
C ALA A 79 -25.60 2.98 -19.56
N TYR A 80 -26.60 2.17 -19.14
CA TYR A 80 -26.37 0.96 -18.37
C TYR A 80 -25.60 -0.11 -19.17
N ARG A 81 -25.91 -0.27 -20.46
CA ARG A 81 -25.17 -1.20 -21.33
C ARG A 81 -23.70 -0.79 -21.46
N GLN A 82 -23.45 0.49 -21.73
CA GLN A 82 -22.10 1.04 -21.83
C GLN A 82 -21.33 0.96 -20.50
N LEU A 83 -22.02 1.13 -19.37
CA LEU A 83 -21.45 0.97 -18.04
C LEU A 83 -21.03 -0.50 -17.81
N ARG A 84 -21.88 -1.47 -18.16
CA ARG A 84 -21.56 -2.90 -18.07
C ARG A 84 -20.38 -3.28 -18.95
N GLU A 85 -20.34 -2.81 -20.19
CA GLU A 85 -19.22 -3.07 -21.10
C GLU A 85 -17.90 -2.53 -20.54
N ALA A 86 -17.91 -1.29 -20.03
CA ALA A 86 -16.74 -0.69 -19.39
C ALA A 86 -16.30 -1.45 -18.13
N ALA A 87 -17.26 -1.86 -17.29
CA ALA A 87 -16.98 -2.66 -16.10
C ALA A 87 -16.38 -4.02 -16.46
N ALA A 88 -16.95 -4.72 -17.44
CA ALA A 88 -16.45 -6.02 -17.91
C ALA A 88 -15.04 -5.90 -18.49
N ALA A 89 -14.80 -4.94 -19.38
CA ALA A 89 -13.48 -4.71 -19.98
C ALA A 89 -12.43 -4.35 -18.92
N THR A 90 -12.80 -3.53 -17.93
CA THR A 90 -11.89 -3.14 -16.85
C THR A 90 -11.53 -4.34 -15.98
N LEU A 91 -12.54 -5.08 -15.50
CA LEU A 91 -12.35 -6.26 -14.63
C LEU A 91 -11.56 -7.37 -15.32
N ALA A 92 -11.79 -7.61 -16.61
CA ALA A 92 -11.06 -8.63 -17.37
C ALA A 92 -9.56 -8.36 -17.43
N GLY A 93 -9.15 -7.09 -17.34
CA GLY A 93 -7.75 -6.71 -17.34
C GLY A 93 -7.13 -6.53 -15.95
N LEU A 94 -7.86 -6.80 -14.86
CA LEU A 94 -7.31 -6.74 -13.49
C LEU A 94 -6.63 -8.05 -13.14
N THR A 95 -5.44 -7.96 -12.55
CA THR A 95 -4.76 -9.11 -11.96
C THR A 95 -5.29 -9.32 -10.55
N PRO A 96 -5.75 -10.53 -10.18
CA PRO A 96 -6.11 -10.84 -8.80
C PRO A 96 -4.97 -10.48 -7.87
N HIS A 97 -5.25 -9.64 -6.88
CA HIS A 97 -4.29 -9.32 -5.84
C HIS A 97 -4.43 -10.35 -4.72
N ALA A 98 -3.35 -11.08 -4.46
CA ALA A 98 -3.28 -11.87 -3.23
C ALA A 98 -3.20 -10.87 -2.06
N LEU A 99 -4.12 -11.02 -1.11
CA LEU A 99 -3.96 -10.39 0.20
C LEU A 99 -2.75 -11.06 0.84
N ALA A 100 -1.70 -10.28 1.06
CA ALA A 100 -0.65 -10.70 1.97
C ALA A 100 -1.23 -10.62 3.38
N ASP A 101 -1.87 -11.72 3.83
CA ASP A 101 -2.21 -11.96 5.23
C ASP A 101 -0.93 -12.36 5.99
N GLY A 102 0.13 -11.57 5.84
CA GLY A 102 1.40 -11.80 6.53
C GLY A 102 1.33 -11.32 7.97
N ASP A 103 2.06 -11.99 8.86
CA ASP A 103 2.51 -11.37 10.10
C ASP A 103 3.21 -10.05 9.73
N GLY A 104 2.92 -8.97 10.46
CA GLY A 104 3.47 -7.64 10.20
C GLY A 104 5.02 -7.64 10.13
N PRO A 105 5.64 -6.53 9.69
CA PRO A 105 7.08 -6.50 9.46
C PRO A 105 7.82 -6.78 10.76
N SER A 106 8.98 -7.43 10.63
CA SER A 106 9.88 -7.60 11.77
C SER A 106 10.58 -6.28 12.08
N VAL A 107 10.21 -5.63 13.19
CA VAL A 107 10.82 -4.37 13.64
C VAL A 107 12.13 -4.66 14.37
N ARG A 108 13.15 -3.84 14.08
CA ARG A 108 14.43 -3.81 14.79
C ARG A 108 14.68 -2.44 15.41
N THR A 109 15.02 -2.41 16.68
CA THR A 109 15.32 -1.17 17.42
C THR A 109 16.83 -1.00 17.56
N GLY A 110 17.33 0.20 17.25
CA GLY A 110 18.71 0.59 17.45
C GLY A 110 18.85 2.05 17.88
N TRP A 111 20.09 2.50 17.99
CA TRP A 111 20.46 3.87 18.35
C TRP A 111 21.22 4.50 17.19
N TRP A 112 20.68 5.59 16.66
CA TRP A 112 21.29 6.37 15.58
C TRP A 112 21.89 7.67 16.11
N CYS A 113 23.15 7.93 15.76
CA CYS A 113 23.79 9.19 16.08
C CYS A 113 23.53 10.24 15.00
N ALA A 114 22.87 11.32 15.39
CA ALA A 114 22.59 12.47 14.53
C ALA A 114 23.84 13.16 13.94
N THR A 115 24.97 13.07 14.66
CA THR A 115 26.20 13.77 14.29
C THR A 115 27.02 12.97 13.28
N CYS A 116 27.22 11.68 13.51
CA CYS A 116 28.11 10.84 12.70
C CYS A 116 27.38 9.79 11.84
N GLY A 117 26.07 9.64 12.01
CA GLY A 117 25.26 8.66 11.29
C GLY A 117 25.49 7.21 11.72
N ASN A 118 26.25 6.96 12.80
CA ASN A 118 26.44 5.61 13.32
C ASN A 118 25.10 5.03 13.79
N VAL A 119 24.91 3.73 13.57
CA VAL A 119 23.79 2.97 14.12
C VAL A 119 24.37 1.85 14.96
N ASP A 120 23.87 1.69 16.18
CA ASP A 120 24.22 0.58 17.07
C ASP A 120 22.96 -0.14 17.55
N ALA A 121 22.91 -1.46 17.35
CA ALA A 121 21.89 -2.33 17.88
C ALA A 121 22.53 -3.68 18.23
N PRO A 122 23.08 -3.83 19.44
CA PRO A 122 23.70 -5.06 19.85
C PRO A 122 22.64 -6.15 20.05
N GLU A 123 22.95 -7.35 19.61
CA GLU A 123 22.15 -8.56 19.83
C GLU A 123 23.04 -9.62 20.50
N PRO A 124 22.47 -10.52 21.33
CA PRO A 124 23.21 -11.66 21.88
C PRO A 124 23.92 -12.43 20.76
N CYS A 125 25.25 -12.39 20.75
CA CYS A 125 26.06 -12.95 19.68
C CYS A 125 26.48 -14.40 19.98
N LEU A 126 26.47 -15.25 18.96
CA LEU A 126 26.94 -16.64 19.03
C LEU A 126 28.47 -16.78 18.96
N GLY A 127 29.22 -15.67 19.02
CA GLY A 127 30.68 -15.63 18.92
C GLY A 127 31.23 -15.70 17.49
N ILE A 128 30.37 -15.73 16.46
CA ILE A 128 30.75 -15.72 15.04
C ILE A 128 29.86 -14.71 14.32
N CYS A 129 30.41 -13.54 13.98
CA CYS A 129 29.69 -12.52 13.22
C CYS A 129 30.04 -12.58 11.74
N ILE A 130 29.04 -12.81 10.88
CA ILE A 130 29.15 -12.65 9.43
C ILE A 130 28.33 -11.44 9.04
N TRP A 131 29.02 -10.32 8.78
CA TRP A 131 28.40 -9.04 8.47
C TRP A 131 28.07 -8.92 6.99
N ARG A 132 26.87 -8.43 6.68
CA ARG A 132 26.48 -8.01 5.33
C ARG A 132 25.88 -6.61 5.36
N ALA A 133 26.07 -5.85 4.29
CA ALA A 133 25.32 -4.62 4.08
C ALA A 133 23.83 -4.97 3.87
N THR A 134 22.94 -4.46 4.72
CA THR A 134 21.49 -4.66 4.62
C THR A 134 20.81 -3.30 4.56
N GLU A 135 19.79 -3.19 3.71
CA GLU A 135 18.95 -2.00 3.58
C GLU A 135 17.82 -2.04 4.62
N TRP A 136 17.67 -0.93 5.34
CA TRP A 136 16.67 -0.74 6.38
C TRP A 136 15.91 0.56 6.12
N VAL A 137 14.63 0.57 6.48
CA VAL A 137 13.74 1.74 6.36
C VAL A 137 13.23 2.13 7.73
N ASN A 138 13.13 3.43 8.00
CA ASN A 138 12.55 3.95 9.23
C ASN A 138 11.09 3.46 9.39
N LEU A 139 10.75 2.96 10.57
CA LEU A 139 9.42 2.44 10.86
C LEU A 139 8.31 3.49 10.63
N ASP A 140 8.55 4.77 10.89
CA ASP A 140 7.54 5.81 10.68
C ASP A 140 7.24 6.02 9.19
N VAL A 141 8.27 5.93 8.34
CA VAL A 141 8.13 5.99 6.88
C VAL A 141 7.35 4.78 6.38
N TYR A 142 7.72 3.59 6.85
CA TYR A 142 6.96 2.37 6.57
C TYR A 142 5.50 2.48 7.01
N ALA A 143 5.23 2.90 8.24
CA ALA A 143 3.88 2.97 8.79
C ALA A 143 3.03 4.04 8.10
N ALA A 144 3.64 5.10 7.57
CA ALA A 144 2.93 6.09 6.75
C ALA A 144 2.52 5.48 5.40
N GLU A 145 3.42 4.74 4.74
CA GLU A 145 3.14 4.10 3.46
C GLU A 145 2.14 2.94 3.61
N ASP A 146 2.29 2.10 4.63
CA ASP A 146 1.38 1.00 4.92
C ASP A 146 -0.06 1.48 5.14
N ARG A 147 -0.25 2.56 5.91
CA ARG A 147 -1.58 3.18 6.10
C ARG A 147 -2.18 3.68 4.78
N ARG A 148 -1.37 4.28 3.91
CA ARG A 148 -1.82 4.73 2.57
C ARG A 148 -2.21 3.53 1.72
N THR A 149 -1.36 2.51 1.67
CA THR A 149 -1.62 1.27 0.93
C THR A 149 -2.87 0.54 1.42
N ILE A 150 -3.11 0.46 2.72
CA ILE A 150 -4.35 -0.11 3.30
C ILE A 150 -5.57 0.69 2.85
N SER A 151 -5.51 2.02 2.87
CA SER A 151 -6.60 2.89 2.41
C SER A 151 -6.88 2.69 0.92
N ASP A 152 -5.85 2.69 0.09
CA ASP A 152 -5.98 2.50 -1.36
C ASP A 152 -6.51 1.11 -1.70
N ARG A 153 -6.05 0.06 -1.00
CA ARG A 153 -6.59 -1.30 -1.17
C ARG A 153 -8.08 -1.36 -0.85
N ARG A 154 -8.51 -0.80 0.28
CA ARG A 154 -9.93 -0.77 0.65
C ARG A 154 -10.78 -0.03 -0.39
N HIS A 155 -10.27 1.07 -0.92
CA HIS A 155 -10.96 1.82 -1.98
C HIS A 155 -11.01 1.03 -3.28
N ALA A 156 -9.90 0.42 -3.71
CA ALA A 156 -9.84 -0.45 -4.88
C ALA A 156 -10.85 -1.60 -4.75
N ASP A 157 -10.90 -2.28 -3.61
CA ASP A 157 -11.84 -3.39 -3.36
C ASP A 157 -13.30 -2.95 -3.43
N ALA A 158 -13.63 -1.77 -2.88
CA ALA A 158 -14.97 -1.20 -2.97
C ALA A 158 -15.37 -0.94 -4.44
N LEU A 159 -14.46 -0.38 -5.25
CA LEU A 159 -14.70 -0.14 -6.68
C LEU A 159 -14.81 -1.44 -7.48
N VAL A 160 -13.97 -2.45 -7.17
CA VAL A 160 -14.05 -3.77 -7.80
C VAL A 160 -15.39 -4.43 -7.48
N LYS A 161 -15.84 -4.35 -6.22
CA LYS A 161 -17.14 -4.86 -5.80
C LYS A 161 -18.28 -4.15 -6.55
N LEU A 162 -18.25 -2.83 -6.64
CA LEU A 162 -19.23 -2.06 -7.39
C LEU A 162 -19.28 -2.47 -8.87
N ALA A 163 -18.13 -2.61 -9.52
CA ALA A 163 -18.06 -3.07 -10.91
C ALA A 163 -18.64 -4.48 -11.07
N ARG A 164 -18.41 -5.39 -10.11
CA ARG A 164 -19.04 -6.72 -10.10
C ARG A 164 -20.55 -6.63 -9.91
N ASP A 165 -21.04 -5.76 -9.04
CA ASP A 165 -22.48 -5.54 -8.82
C ASP A 165 -23.18 -5.03 -10.10
N VAL A 166 -22.56 -4.11 -10.83
CA VAL A 166 -23.02 -3.64 -12.16
C VAL A 166 -23.21 -4.81 -13.12
N LEU A 167 -22.29 -5.77 -13.13
CA LEU A 167 -22.35 -6.93 -14.02
C LEU A 167 -23.35 -7.99 -13.55
N ALA A 168 -23.56 -8.12 -12.24
CA ALA A 168 -24.44 -9.13 -11.66
C ALA A 168 -25.93 -8.84 -11.88
N VAL A 169 -26.32 -7.58 -12.07
CA VAL A 169 -27.72 -7.18 -12.20
C VAL A 169 -28.09 -6.86 -13.63
N THR A 170 -29.11 -7.53 -14.17
CA THR A 170 -29.76 -7.15 -15.43
C THR A 170 -31.12 -6.53 -15.11
N PRO A 171 -31.29 -5.20 -15.22
CA PRO A 171 -32.56 -4.55 -14.97
C PRO A 171 -33.67 -5.09 -15.89
N ARG A 172 -34.90 -5.14 -15.37
CA ARG A 172 -36.07 -5.37 -16.22
C ARG A 172 -36.35 -4.10 -17.02
N ARG A 173 -36.99 -4.23 -18.19
CA ARG A 173 -37.45 -3.09 -18.99
C ARG A 173 -38.30 -2.14 -18.13
N GLY A 174 -38.01 -0.84 -18.17
CA GLY A 174 -38.69 0.17 -17.36
C GLY A 174 -38.19 0.30 -15.92
N ARG A 175 -37.08 -0.37 -15.56
CA ARG A 175 -36.46 -0.34 -14.22
C ARG A 175 -34.99 0.03 -14.25
N TYR A 176 -34.44 0.50 -15.37
CA TYR A 176 -33.04 0.87 -15.48
C TYR A 176 -32.72 2.07 -14.58
N LEU A 177 -33.58 3.10 -14.55
CA LEU A 177 -33.34 4.29 -13.72
C LEU A 177 -33.33 3.98 -12.22
N ASP A 178 -34.22 3.10 -11.77
CA ASP A 178 -34.26 2.64 -10.37
C ASP A 178 -32.99 1.86 -9.99
N ASN A 179 -32.52 0.98 -10.87
CA ASN A 179 -31.28 0.22 -10.66
C ASN A 179 -30.05 1.14 -10.68
N TRP A 180 -30.04 2.12 -11.58
CA TRP A 180 -28.98 3.13 -11.65
C TRP A 180 -28.85 3.91 -10.35
N ARG A 181 -29.97 4.42 -9.82
CA ARG A 181 -30.01 5.13 -8.53
C ARG A 181 -29.57 4.23 -7.38
N ALA A 182 -29.99 2.97 -7.37
CA ALA A 182 -29.55 2.02 -6.35
C ALA A 182 -28.04 1.78 -6.36
N LEU A 183 -27.42 1.75 -7.55
CA LEU A 183 -25.97 1.68 -7.70
C LEU A 183 -25.28 2.98 -7.28
N GLN A 184 -25.87 4.15 -7.57
CA GLN A 184 -25.33 5.45 -7.13
C GLN A 184 -25.30 5.58 -5.61
N ILE A 185 -26.28 5.02 -4.88
CA ILE A 185 -26.25 5.00 -3.40
C ILE A 185 -25.03 4.24 -2.88
N ARG A 186 -24.51 3.25 -3.63
CA ARG A 186 -23.31 2.49 -3.26
C ARG A 186 -21.98 3.21 -3.59
N LEU A 187 -22.03 4.35 -4.27
CA LEU A 187 -20.84 5.18 -4.53
C LEU A 187 -20.44 6.07 -3.35
N GLY A 188 -21.38 6.40 -2.46
CA GLY A 188 -21.18 7.23 -1.27
C GLY A 188 -21.02 6.41 0.01
#